data_AF-A0A9N8EYV7-F1
#
_entry.id   AF-A0A9N8EYV7-F1
#
_cell.length_a   1.000
_cell.length_b   1.000
_cell.length_c   1.000
_cell.angle_alpha   90.00
_cell.angle_beta   90.00
_cell.angle_gamma   90.00
#
_symmetry.space_group_name_H-M   'P 1'
#
loop_
_entity.id
_entity.type
_entity.pdbx_description
1 polymer ?
#
loop_
_entity_poly.entity_id
_entity_poly.type
_entity_poly.pdbx_seq_one_letter_code
_entity_poly.pdbx_strand_id
1 'polypeptide(L)'
;MTVNTLLLVDVQRDFHPGGSLAIPTANEDAERIASLIRTHSTNIHRIVATLDSHHKLHIAHPQFWTNDADECPSPFTIIPAADIESGKWKPRPTVKLPMDQLFDKTIFDKPESVLTEDGTQIDVTKYCLEYARRLEAGGRFQICIWPEHCLIGTEGHAMVPSVRQALDEWSVQTGGSVEFVMKGQNLLTEMYSALAADVPVSPETAFNEKLQASLLQKSDKLLVCGQAMSHCVNYTVRDIVQHGAKQDAAKIVLLTDCASAVPGFEAAAETFQTDMKNAGVVLLESTRVADVLSA
;
A
#
# COMPACT_ATOMS: atom_id res chain seq x y z
N MET A 1 -7.45 -18.93 -23.65
CA MET A 1 -7.83 -19.43 -22.32
C MET A 1 -8.06 -18.20 -21.47
N THR A 2 -9.15 -18.18 -20.70
CA THR A 2 -9.45 -17.10 -19.75
C THR A 2 -8.39 -17.10 -18.63
N VAL A 3 -7.83 -15.95 -18.28
CA VAL A 3 -6.84 -15.78 -17.22
C VAL A 3 -7.45 -14.99 -16.08
N ASN A 4 -7.72 -15.67 -14.97
CA ASN A 4 -8.14 -15.04 -13.73
C ASN A 4 -6.91 -14.82 -12.84
N THR A 5 -6.67 -13.57 -12.46
CA THR A 5 -5.56 -13.17 -11.59
C THR A 5 -6.08 -12.76 -10.23
N LEU A 6 -5.50 -13.33 -9.17
CA LEU A 6 -5.73 -12.89 -7.79
C LEU A 6 -4.61 -11.93 -7.37
N LEU A 7 -4.97 -10.69 -7.08
CA LEU A 7 -4.10 -9.68 -6.48
C LEU A 7 -4.35 -9.66 -4.95
N LEU A 8 -3.38 -10.16 -4.21
CA LEU A 8 -3.33 -10.12 -2.75
C LEU A 8 -2.58 -8.87 -2.32
N VAL A 9 -3.26 -7.95 -1.63
CA VAL A 9 -2.65 -6.73 -1.13
C VAL A 9 -2.25 -6.91 0.34
N ASP A 10 -0.96 -6.90 0.63
CA ASP A 10 -0.38 -6.75 1.98
C ASP A 10 -0.98 -7.69 3.04
N VAL A 11 -1.11 -9.00 2.74
CA VAL A 11 -1.65 -10.00 3.69
C VAL A 11 -0.58 -10.47 4.68
N GLN A 12 0.03 -9.51 5.38
CA GLN A 12 1.21 -9.68 6.22
C GLN A 12 0.87 -9.72 7.70
N ARG A 13 1.69 -10.42 8.49
CA ARG A 13 1.44 -10.68 9.91
C ARG A 13 1.21 -9.41 10.74
N ASP A 14 1.90 -8.32 10.43
CA ASP A 14 1.72 -7.08 11.20
C ASP A 14 0.33 -6.46 11.07
N PHE A 15 -0.42 -6.77 10.00
CA PHE A 15 -1.80 -6.30 9.83
C PHE A 15 -2.84 -7.23 10.46
N HIS A 16 -2.42 -8.35 11.05
CA HIS A 16 -3.29 -9.34 11.67
C HIS A 16 -3.20 -9.32 13.20
N PRO A 17 -4.22 -9.80 13.95
CA PRO A 17 -4.15 -9.90 15.40
C PRO A 17 -2.85 -10.55 15.91
N GLY A 18 -2.14 -9.83 16.78
CA GLY A 18 -0.79 -10.18 17.27
C GLY A 18 0.35 -9.41 16.59
N GLY A 19 0.06 -8.77 15.44
CA GLY A 19 0.95 -7.86 14.73
C GLY A 19 0.99 -6.44 15.28
N SER A 20 1.94 -5.62 14.82
CA SER A 20 2.13 -4.26 15.33
C SER A 20 1.10 -3.23 14.83
N LEU A 21 0.43 -3.50 13.71
CA LEU A 21 -0.62 -2.66 13.12
C LEU A 21 -1.88 -3.50 12.82
N ALA A 22 -2.25 -4.33 13.80
CA ALA A 22 -3.30 -5.32 13.64
C ALA A 22 -4.68 -4.71 13.35
N ILE A 23 -5.35 -5.25 12.34
CA ILE A 23 -6.77 -5.05 12.09
C ILE A 23 -7.54 -6.20 12.77
N PRO A 24 -8.50 -5.91 13.67
CA PRO A 24 -9.12 -6.94 14.51
C PRO A 24 -9.72 -8.12 13.74
N THR A 25 -10.30 -7.86 12.56
CA THR A 25 -11.01 -8.85 11.72
C THR A 25 -10.18 -9.44 10.59
N ALA A 26 -8.87 -9.12 10.51
CA ALA A 26 -8.05 -9.55 9.39
C ALA A 26 -7.82 -11.07 9.37
N ASN A 27 -7.90 -11.77 10.50
CA ASN A 27 -7.79 -13.24 10.51
C ASN A 27 -8.96 -13.90 9.79
N GLU A 28 -10.19 -13.42 9.99
CA GLU A 28 -11.37 -13.90 9.29
C GLU A 28 -11.27 -13.64 7.77
N ASP A 29 -10.73 -12.48 7.38
CA ASP A 29 -10.45 -12.18 5.97
C ASP A 29 -9.43 -13.16 5.39
N ALA A 30 -8.33 -13.44 6.10
CA ALA A 30 -7.32 -14.39 5.67
C ALA A 30 -7.86 -15.82 5.51
N GLU A 31 -8.74 -16.28 6.41
CA GLU A 31 -9.37 -17.59 6.27
C GLU A 31 -10.27 -17.66 5.03
N ARG A 32 -11.01 -16.58 4.73
CA ARG A 32 -11.80 -16.49 3.49
C ARG A 32 -10.93 -16.47 2.25
N ILE A 33 -9.82 -15.72 2.26
CA ILE A 33 -8.83 -15.72 1.18
C ILE A 33 -8.24 -17.12 0.98
N ALA A 34 -7.82 -17.79 2.05
CA ALA A 34 -7.25 -19.13 1.99
C ALA A 34 -8.27 -20.15 1.45
N SER A 35 -9.53 -20.05 1.88
CA SER A 35 -10.63 -20.87 1.36
C SER A 35 -10.89 -20.62 -0.13
N LEU A 36 -10.90 -19.35 -0.56
CA LEU A 36 -11.04 -18.97 -1.96
C LEU A 36 -9.96 -19.59 -2.84
N ILE A 37 -8.68 -19.45 -2.43
CA ILE A 37 -7.53 -19.99 -3.16
C ILE A 37 -7.65 -21.51 -3.32
N ARG A 38 -8.00 -22.22 -2.25
CA ARG A 38 -8.17 -23.69 -2.27
C ARG A 38 -9.34 -24.13 -3.12
N THR A 39 -10.50 -23.47 -2.98
CA THR A 39 -11.74 -23.85 -3.67
C THR A 39 -11.66 -23.61 -5.16
N HIS A 40 -10.99 -22.54 -5.58
CA HIS A 40 -10.89 -22.14 -6.98
C HIS A 40 -9.50 -22.30 -7.56
N SER A 41 -8.68 -23.21 -7.02
CA SER A 41 -7.27 -23.33 -7.37
C SER A 41 -7.01 -23.53 -8.87
N THR A 42 -7.85 -24.32 -9.55
CA THR A 42 -7.76 -24.55 -11.00
C THR A 42 -8.35 -23.43 -11.85
N ASN A 43 -9.11 -22.50 -11.25
CA ASN A 43 -9.69 -21.35 -11.94
C ASN A 43 -8.90 -20.06 -11.71
N ILE A 44 -8.01 -20.02 -10.70
CA ILE A 44 -7.04 -18.94 -10.47
C ILE A 44 -5.74 -19.32 -11.17
N HIS A 45 -5.41 -18.56 -12.22
CA HIS A 45 -4.30 -18.87 -13.13
C HIS A 45 -3.01 -18.13 -12.78
N ARG A 46 -3.12 -17.03 -12.03
CA ARG A 46 -2.01 -16.18 -11.64
C ARG A 46 -2.30 -15.57 -10.28
N ILE A 47 -1.28 -15.51 -9.43
CA ILE A 47 -1.36 -14.81 -8.15
C ILE A 47 -0.23 -13.79 -8.08
N VAL A 48 -0.60 -12.54 -7.80
CA VAL A 48 0.32 -11.44 -7.51
C VAL A 48 0.09 -11.03 -6.06
N ALA A 49 1.13 -11.01 -5.25
CA ALA A 49 1.06 -10.60 -3.85
C ALA A 49 1.93 -9.36 -3.63
N THR A 50 1.35 -8.31 -3.05
CA THR A 50 2.10 -7.13 -2.62
C THR A 50 2.55 -7.31 -1.18
N LEU A 51 3.72 -6.76 -0.86
CA LEU A 51 4.26 -6.72 0.49
C LEU A 51 4.66 -5.29 0.81
N ASP A 52 3.97 -4.70 1.78
CA ASP A 52 4.45 -3.50 2.44
C ASP A 52 5.79 -3.81 3.09
N SER A 53 6.79 -2.97 2.86
CA SER A 53 8.19 -3.34 3.10
C SER A 53 8.96 -2.13 3.60
N HIS A 54 8.89 -1.89 4.90
CA HIS A 54 9.48 -0.70 5.51
C HIS A 54 10.87 -0.96 6.09
N HIS A 55 11.70 0.06 6.04
CA HIS A 55 12.82 0.17 6.97
C HIS A 55 12.34 0.77 8.30
N LYS A 56 13.06 0.47 9.38
CA LYS A 56 12.70 0.98 10.72
C LYS A 56 12.63 2.51 10.75
N LEU A 57 13.58 3.16 10.09
CA LEU A 57 13.53 4.60 9.85
C LEU A 57 12.73 4.86 8.56
N HIS A 58 11.52 5.38 8.68
CA HIS A 58 10.65 5.74 7.56
C HIS A 58 9.88 7.01 7.94
N ILE A 59 9.56 7.88 6.99
CA ILE A 59 8.90 9.18 7.26
C ILE A 59 7.58 9.03 8.01
N ALA A 60 6.89 7.88 7.85
CA ALA A 60 5.65 7.57 8.56
C ALA A 60 5.87 6.84 9.90
N HIS A 61 7.10 6.73 10.42
CA HIS A 61 7.39 6.09 11.70
C HIS A 61 7.83 7.10 12.78
N PRO A 62 7.56 6.82 14.07
CA PRO A 62 7.92 7.71 15.18
C PRO A 62 9.38 8.14 15.17
N GLN A 63 10.27 7.19 14.86
CA GLN A 63 11.71 7.40 14.90
C GLN A 63 12.23 8.31 13.78
N PHE A 64 11.41 8.79 12.85
CA PHE A 64 11.88 9.80 11.91
C PHE A 64 11.88 11.21 12.51
N TRP A 65 11.04 11.44 13.53
CA TRP A 65 10.70 12.76 14.03
C TRP A 65 11.18 12.99 15.47
N THR A 66 11.27 14.25 15.85
CA THR A 66 11.47 14.70 17.23
C THR A 66 10.75 16.03 17.46
N ASN A 67 10.43 16.34 18.71
CA ASN A 67 10.05 17.69 19.15
C ASN A 67 11.22 18.37 19.91
N ASP A 68 10.98 19.52 20.52
CA ASP A 68 11.98 20.26 21.32
C ASP A 68 12.31 19.61 22.68
N ALA A 69 11.52 18.64 23.11
CA ALA A 69 11.77 17.83 24.31
C ALA A 69 12.47 16.49 24.00
N ASP A 70 12.97 16.31 22.77
CA ASP A 70 13.57 15.07 22.25
C ASP A 70 12.62 13.85 22.25
N GLU A 71 11.30 14.09 22.20
CA GLU A 71 10.28 13.05 22.14
C GLU A 71 9.87 12.75 20.69
N CYS A 72 9.51 11.49 20.42
CA CYS A 72 8.95 11.07 19.13
C CYS A 72 7.41 11.15 19.17
N PRO A 73 6.75 11.40 18.02
CA PRO A 73 5.29 11.35 17.94
C PRO A 73 4.79 9.93 18.24
N SER A 74 3.68 9.83 18.96
CA SER A 74 3.02 8.53 19.19
C SER A 74 2.38 8.02 17.90
N PRO A 75 2.22 6.70 17.72
CA PRO A 75 1.41 6.16 16.63
C PRO A 75 0.02 6.82 16.55
N PHE A 76 -0.50 6.90 15.32
CA PHE A 76 -1.70 7.60 14.87
C PHE A 76 -1.66 9.12 15.02
N THR A 77 -0.50 9.71 15.33
CA THR A 77 -0.33 11.17 15.28
C THR A 77 -0.38 11.65 13.82
N ILE A 78 -1.20 12.66 13.55
CA ILE A 78 -1.17 13.38 12.28
C ILE A 78 -0.19 14.56 12.40
N ILE A 79 0.75 14.67 11.47
CA ILE A 79 1.70 15.77 11.37
C ILE A 79 1.31 16.64 10.16
N PRO A 80 0.55 17.74 10.36
CA PRO A 80 0.25 18.69 9.31
C PRO A 80 1.48 19.51 8.92
N ALA A 81 1.47 20.12 7.74
CA ALA A 81 2.55 21.02 7.29
C ALA A 81 2.82 22.15 8.30
N ALA A 82 1.76 22.66 8.93
CA ALA A 82 1.85 23.72 9.94
C ALA A 82 2.68 23.33 11.18
N ASP A 83 2.63 22.05 11.60
CA ASP A 83 3.41 21.57 12.75
C ASP A 83 4.91 21.45 12.42
N ILE A 84 5.25 21.20 11.15
CA ILE A 84 6.64 21.20 10.68
C ILE A 84 7.14 22.63 10.54
N GLU A 85 6.33 23.53 9.98
CA GLU A 85 6.65 24.94 9.81
C GLU A 85 6.86 25.65 11.15
N SER A 86 6.07 25.32 12.17
CA SER A 86 6.25 25.86 13.52
C SER A 86 7.40 25.20 14.30
N GLY A 87 8.03 24.15 13.75
CA GLY A 87 9.07 23.38 14.41
C GLY A 87 8.57 22.44 15.52
N LYS A 88 7.25 22.25 15.67
CA LYS A 88 6.68 21.32 16.67
C LYS A 88 7.15 19.88 16.41
N TRP A 89 7.16 19.48 15.15
CA TRP A 89 7.78 18.24 14.69
C TRP A 89 8.86 18.54 13.66
N LYS A 90 10.05 18.01 13.88
CA LYS A 90 11.19 18.14 12.95
C LYS A 90 11.83 16.77 12.71
N PRO A 91 12.41 16.52 11.52
CA PRO A 91 13.22 15.33 11.32
C PRO A 91 14.32 15.29 12.39
N ARG A 92 14.54 14.13 12.99
CA ARG A 92 15.50 14.02 14.09
C ARG A 92 16.91 14.40 13.61
N PRO A 93 17.66 15.29 14.30
CA PRO A 93 18.95 15.79 13.82
C PRO A 93 20.03 14.74 13.54
N THR A 94 19.94 13.58 14.19
CA THR A 94 20.88 12.46 14.00
C THR A 94 20.59 11.62 12.77
N VAL A 95 19.45 11.84 12.10
CA VAL A 95 19.06 11.14 10.88
C VAL A 95 19.99 11.56 9.73
N LYS A 96 20.77 10.60 9.23
CA LYS A 96 21.60 10.74 8.04
C LYS A 96 21.02 9.86 6.94
N LEU A 97 20.32 10.48 6.00
CA LEU A 97 19.68 9.78 4.89
C LEU A 97 20.61 9.81 3.67
N PRO A 98 20.77 8.69 2.94
CA PRO A 98 21.46 8.68 1.66
C PRO A 98 20.57 9.32 0.59
N MET A 99 20.44 10.65 0.62
CA MET A 99 19.50 11.40 -0.23
C MET A 99 19.80 11.21 -1.72
N ASP A 100 21.06 10.98 -2.09
CA ASP A 100 21.50 10.64 -3.45
C ASP A 100 20.93 9.31 -3.97
N GLN A 101 20.56 8.39 -3.07
CA GLN A 101 19.93 7.11 -3.40
C GLN A 101 18.41 7.13 -3.26
N LEU A 102 17.89 7.99 -2.38
CA LEU A 102 16.47 8.03 -2.04
C LEU A 102 15.68 9.08 -2.82
N PHE A 103 16.37 10.07 -3.39
CA PHE A 103 15.73 11.24 -3.99
C PHE A 103 16.32 11.54 -5.37
N ASP A 104 15.45 11.49 -6.37
CA ASP A 104 15.73 11.86 -7.76
C ASP A 104 15.07 13.21 -8.08
N LYS A 105 15.92 14.21 -8.34
CA LYS A 105 15.51 15.57 -8.69
C LYS A 105 14.71 15.66 -9.99
N THR A 106 14.75 14.64 -10.84
CA THR A 106 13.97 14.59 -12.10
C THR A 106 12.54 14.08 -11.87
N ILE A 107 12.30 13.40 -10.75
CA ILE A 107 10.99 12.86 -10.37
C ILE A 107 10.25 13.83 -9.45
N PHE A 108 10.96 14.40 -8.47
CA PHE A 108 10.35 15.35 -7.54
C PHE A 108 10.20 16.73 -8.18
N ASP A 109 8.96 17.17 -8.44
CA ASP A 109 8.69 18.50 -9.01
C ASP A 109 9.34 19.61 -8.16
N LYS A 110 9.93 20.63 -8.79
CA LYS A 110 10.62 21.76 -8.14
C LYS A 110 11.62 21.35 -7.03
N PRO A 111 12.63 20.52 -7.34
CA PRO A 111 13.58 20.02 -6.34
C PRO A 111 14.42 21.14 -5.71
N GLU A 112 14.53 22.31 -6.35
CA GLU A 112 15.21 23.49 -5.81
C GLU A 112 14.56 24.05 -4.55
N SER A 113 13.26 23.80 -4.35
CA SER A 113 12.50 24.28 -3.17
C SER A 113 12.95 23.63 -1.86
N VAL A 114 13.58 22.47 -1.94
CA VAL A 114 14.00 21.66 -0.79
C VAL A 114 15.52 21.62 -0.62
N LEU A 115 16.26 22.49 -1.31
CA LEU A 115 17.72 22.55 -1.18
C LEU A 115 18.16 23.36 0.05
N THR A 116 19.37 23.05 0.53
CA THR A 116 20.15 23.90 1.43
C THR A 116 20.37 25.30 0.83
N GLU A 117 20.70 26.29 1.66
CA GLU A 117 20.86 27.68 1.21
C GLU A 117 21.94 27.87 0.13
N ASP A 118 22.99 27.04 0.17
CA ASP A 118 24.05 27.00 -0.84
C ASP A 118 23.66 26.23 -2.12
N GLY A 119 22.47 25.61 -2.14
CA GLY A 119 21.93 24.85 -3.26
C GLY A 119 22.58 23.48 -3.48
N THR A 120 23.43 23.01 -2.56
CA THR A 120 24.26 21.81 -2.81
C THR A 120 23.60 20.50 -2.40
N GLN A 121 22.80 20.50 -1.33
CA GLN A 121 22.20 19.30 -0.73
C GLN A 121 20.70 19.46 -0.52
N ILE A 122 19.99 18.36 -0.29
CA ILE A 122 18.59 18.41 0.14
C ILE A 122 18.56 18.71 1.64
N ASP A 123 17.83 19.76 2.02
CA ASP A 123 17.48 20.05 3.41
C ASP A 123 16.28 19.18 3.80
N VAL A 124 16.50 18.21 4.70
CA VAL A 124 15.48 17.24 5.11
C VAL A 124 14.27 17.93 5.75
N THR A 125 14.46 19.05 6.46
CA THR A 125 13.35 19.77 7.09
C THR A 125 12.49 20.47 6.03
N LYS A 126 13.13 21.15 5.07
CA LYS A 126 12.41 21.75 3.93
C LYS A 126 11.70 20.68 3.10
N TYR A 127 12.35 19.54 2.88
CA TYR A 127 11.75 18.39 2.21
C TYR A 127 10.49 17.90 2.93
N CYS A 128 10.57 17.67 4.24
CA CYS A 128 9.44 17.19 5.04
C CYS A 128 8.25 18.16 5.01
N LEU A 129 8.53 19.47 5.08
CA LEU A 129 7.51 20.51 4.98
C LEU A 129 6.84 20.51 3.60
N GLU A 130 7.63 20.43 2.52
CA GLU A 130 7.11 20.37 1.16
C GLU A 130 6.33 19.08 0.89
N TYR A 131 6.81 17.95 1.39
CA TYR A 131 6.11 16.66 1.35
C TYR A 131 4.73 16.76 2.03
N ALA A 132 4.68 17.29 3.26
CA ALA A 132 3.42 17.48 3.98
C ALA A 132 2.45 18.39 3.21
N ARG A 133 2.94 19.49 2.63
CA ARG A 133 2.13 20.40 1.80
C ARG A 133 1.58 19.69 0.56
N ARG A 134 2.34 18.82 -0.08
CA ARG A 134 1.89 18.05 -1.26
C ARG A 134 0.82 17.03 -0.90
N LEU A 135 0.97 16.33 0.22
CA LEU A 135 -0.07 15.44 0.72
C LEU A 135 -1.38 16.20 0.96
N GLU A 136 -1.30 17.33 1.66
CA GLU A 136 -2.45 18.19 1.96
C GLU A 136 -3.10 18.76 0.70
N ALA A 137 -2.30 19.25 -0.26
CA ALA A 137 -2.79 19.77 -1.53
C ALA A 137 -3.40 18.70 -2.42
N GLY A 138 -2.89 17.47 -2.36
CA GLY A 138 -3.48 16.31 -3.04
C GLY A 138 -4.83 15.89 -2.46
N GLY A 139 -5.17 16.35 -1.24
CA GLY A 139 -6.45 16.11 -0.58
C GLY A 139 -6.71 14.66 -0.19
N ARG A 140 -5.74 13.75 -0.41
CA ARG A 140 -5.85 12.33 -0.08
C ARG A 140 -5.40 12.04 1.35
N PHE A 141 -4.31 12.68 1.81
CA PHE A 141 -3.64 12.31 3.04
C PHE A 141 -2.99 13.50 3.76
N GLN A 142 -2.66 13.27 5.02
CA GLN A 142 -1.63 13.99 5.77
C GLN A 142 -0.62 12.95 6.26
N ILE A 143 0.53 13.39 6.78
CA ILE A 143 1.49 12.45 7.38
C ILE A 143 0.83 11.81 8.60
N CYS A 144 0.54 10.52 8.51
CA CYS A 144 0.10 9.70 9.62
C CYS A 144 1.30 8.93 10.15
N ILE A 145 1.56 9.02 11.45
CA ILE A 145 2.59 8.23 12.09
C ILE A 145 2.01 6.86 12.42
N TRP A 146 2.51 5.79 11.82
CA TRP A 146 2.09 4.43 12.11
C TRP A 146 2.97 3.81 13.20
N PRO A 147 2.49 2.78 13.94
CA PRO A 147 3.40 1.86 14.62
C PRO A 147 4.43 1.34 13.62
N GLU A 148 5.66 1.06 14.05
CA GLU A 148 6.63 0.38 13.18
C GLU A 148 6.05 -0.98 12.76
N HIS A 149 5.89 -1.20 11.45
CA HIS A 149 5.23 -2.38 10.90
C HIS A 149 5.91 -2.82 9.61
N CYS A 150 5.70 -4.09 9.25
CA CYS A 150 6.19 -4.73 8.05
C CYS A 150 7.69 -4.49 7.80
N LEU A 151 8.47 -4.49 8.89
CA LEU A 151 9.90 -4.21 8.82
C LEU A 151 10.63 -5.32 8.09
N ILE A 152 11.36 -4.99 7.02
CA ILE A 152 12.02 -5.97 6.15
C ILE A 152 12.88 -6.95 6.97
N GLY A 153 12.63 -8.24 6.77
CA GLY A 153 13.36 -9.33 7.43
C GLY A 153 12.86 -9.70 8.83
N THR A 154 11.81 -9.05 9.34
CA THR A 154 11.15 -9.45 10.59
C THR A 154 10.01 -10.45 10.34
N GLU A 155 9.51 -11.08 11.40
CA GLU A 155 8.32 -11.93 11.29
C GLU A 155 7.08 -11.14 10.84
N GLY A 156 6.93 -9.89 11.30
CA GLY A 156 5.80 -9.02 10.94
C GLY A 156 5.69 -8.73 9.44
N HIS A 157 6.82 -8.74 8.73
CA HIS A 157 6.89 -8.59 7.26
C HIS A 157 6.41 -9.82 6.50
N ALA A 158 6.42 -11.01 7.09
CA ALA A 158 6.00 -12.23 6.41
C ALA A 158 4.48 -12.27 6.19
N MET A 159 4.04 -12.99 5.16
CA MET A 159 2.62 -13.29 4.98
C MET A 159 2.03 -14.06 6.18
N VAL A 160 0.74 -13.83 6.46
CA VAL A 160 0.02 -14.58 7.50
C VAL A 160 -0.01 -16.08 7.15
N PRO A 161 0.19 -16.99 8.13
CA PRO A 161 0.37 -18.42 7.86
C PRO A 161 -0.75 -19.08 7.06
N SER A 162 -2.01 -18.76 7.32
CA SER A 162 -3.14 -19.42 6.67
C SER A 162 -3.18 -19.16 5.16
N VAL A 163 -2.95 -17.92 4.74
CA VAL A 163 -2.84 -17.56 3.33
C VAL A 163 -1.55 -18.08 2.73
N ARG A 164 -0.42 -17.99 3.44
CA ARG A 164 0.86 -18.53 2.95
C ARG A 164 0.76 -20.02 2.64
N GLN A 165 0.14 -20.80 3.53
CA GLN A 165 -0.07 -22.22 3.32
C GLN A 165 -0.98 -22.49 2.10
N ALA A 166 -2.06 -21.74 1.93
CA ALA A 166 -2.94 -21.89 0.76
C ALA A 166 -2.23 -21.57 -0.57
N LEU A 167 -1.30 -20.62 -0.57
CA LEU A 167 -0.46 -20.32 -1.74
C LEU A 167 0.51 -21.46 -2.08
N ASP A 168 1.12 -22.09 -1.07
CA ASP A 168 2.01 -23.23 -1.26
C ASP A 168 1.21 -24.43 -1.82
N GLU A 169 0.02 -24.69 -1.28
CA GLU A 169 -0.90 -25.73 -1.78
C GLU A 169 -1.33 -25.46 -3.23
N TRP A 170 -1.70 -24.21 -3.57
CA TRP A 170 -2.04 -23.82 -4.93
C TRP A 170 -0.86 -24.02 -5.90
N SER A 171 0.34 -23.64 -5.49
CA SER A 171 1.57 -23.80 -6.31
C SER A 171 1.87 -25.27 -6.57
N VAL A 172 1.75 -26.12 -5.54
CA VAL A 172 1.93 -27.58 -5.69
C VAL A 172 0.87 -28.19 -6.60
N GLN A 173 -0.40 -27.77 -6.47
CA GLN A 173 -1.50 -28.34 -7.25
C GLN A 173 -1.47 -27.92 -8.72
N THR A 174 -1.11 -26.67 -9.00
CA THR A 174 -1.26 -26.07 -10.35
C THR A 174 0.07 -25.95 -11.10
N GLY A 175 1.21 -26.02 -10.40
CA GLY A 175 2.52 -25.64 -10.94
C GLY A 175 2.70 -24.12 -11.08
N GLY A 176 1.73 -23.32 -10.64
CA GLY A 176 1.81 -21.86 -10.62
C GLY A 176 2.88 -21.35 -9.64
N SER A 177 3.34 -20.12 -9.88
CA SER A 177 4.27 -19.42 -8.99
C SER A 177 3.67 -18.08 -8.58
N VAL A 178 3.81 -17.73 -7.30
CA VAL A 178 3.35 -16.44 -6.78
C VAL A 178 4.35 -15.34 -7.17
N GLU A 179 3.84 -14.26 -7.77
CA GLU A 179 4.63 -13.07 -8.08
C GLU A 179 4.59 -12.11 -6.90
N PHE A 180 5.75 -11.74 -6.35
CA PHE A 180 5.84 -10.80 -5.23
C PHE A 180 6.25 -9.40 -5.69
N VAL A 181 5.52 -8.39 -5.22
CA VAL A 181 5.78 -6.96 -5.47
C VAL A 181 5.98 -6.27 -4.13
N MET A 182 7.18 -5.76 -3.85
CA MET A 182 7.43 -4.95 -2.66
C MET A 182 7.09 -3.48 -2.92
N LYS A 183 6.63 -2.79 -1.89
CA LYS A 183 6.36 -1.35 -1.86
C LYS A 183 6.74 -0.75 -0.50
N GLY A 184 6.86 0.58 -0.40
CA GLY A 184 7.14 1.27 0.88
C GLY A 184 8.63 1.30 1.29
N GLN A 185 9.55 0.87 0.44
CA GLN A 185 10.97 0.77 0.81
C GLN A 185 11.69 2.12 0.88
N ASN A 186 11.17 3.17 0.22
CA ASN A 186 11.81 4.48 0.22
C ASN A 186 11.52 5.19 1.55
N LEU A 187 12.57 5.58 2.28
CA LEU A 187 12.45 6.14 3.63
C LEU A 187 11.71 7.49 3.68
N LEU A 188 11.54 8.15 2.53
CA LEU A 188 11.09 9.54 2.43
C LEU A 188 9.61 9.68 2.12
N THR A 189 8.91 8.63 1.67
CA THR A 189 7.53 8.76 1.17
C THR A 189 6.70 7.54 1.48
N GLU A 190 5.43 7.76 1.83
CA GLU A 190 4.47 6.68 2.04
C GLU A 190 3.96 6.13 0.70
N MET A 191 3.69 4.82 0.67
CA MET A 191 3.30 4.10 -0.54
C MET A 191 2.21 3.06 -0.25
N TYR A 192 1.00 3.54 0.05
CA TYR A 192 -0.16 2.66 0.22
C TYR A 192 -0.51 1.91 -1.06
N SER A 193 -0.52 2.61 -2.20
CA SER A 193 -0.75 1.99 -3.49
C SER A 193 0.45 1.14 -3.92
N ALA A 194 0.19 -0.06 -4.42
CA ALA A 194 1.24 -0.89 -5.03
C ALA A 194 1.79 -0.31 -6.33
N LEU A 195 1.17 0.76 -6.86
CA LEU A 195 1.56 1.36 -8.12
C LEU A 195 2.37 2.64 -7.97
N ALA A 196 2.19 3.43 -6.91
CA ALA A 196 2.90 4.70 -6.75
C ALA A 196 2.91 5.13 -5.27
N ALA A 197 3.93 5.89 -4.89
CA ALA A 197 3.92 6.63 -3.64
C ALA A 197 2.97 7.84 -3.72
N ASP A 198 2.50 8.30 -2.56
CA ASP A 198 1.59 9.47 -2.48
C ASP A 198 2.28 10.75 -2.95
N VAL A 199 3.58 10.85 -2.69
CA VAL A 199 4.47 11.84 -3.33
C VAL A 199 5.69 11.10 -3.88
N PRO A 200 5.77 10.88 -5.20
CA PRO A 200 6.93 10.26 -5.81
C PRO A 200 8.21 11.09 -5.62
N VAL A 201 9.30 10.41 -5.27
CA VAL A 201 10.62 11.02 -5.01
C VAL A 201 11.76 10.32 -5.75
N SER A 202 11.54 9.10 -6.24
CA SER A 202 12.49 8.32 -7.04
C SER A 202 11.75 7.47 -8.08
N PRO A 203 12.43 6.91 -9.09
CA PRO A 203 11.81 6.05 -10.11
C PRO A 203 11.01 4.88 -9.52
N GLU A 204 11.45 4.30 -8.41
CA GLU A 204 10.80 3.17 -7.73
C GLU A 204 9.51 3.56 -7.02
N THR A 205 9.37 4.85 -6.69
CA THR A 205 8.17 5.43 -6.04
C THR A 205 7.23 6.08 -7.05
N ALA A 206 7.67 6.27 -8.29
CA ALA A 206 6.84 6.77 -9.38
C ALA A 206 5.83 5.71 -9.84
N PHE A 207 4.87 6.12 -10.67
CA PHE A 207 3.82 5.22 -11.13
C PHE A 207 4.37 4.03 -11.92
N ASN A 208 4.07 2.83 -11.46
CA ASN A 208 4.53 1.57 -12.02
C ASN A 208 3.63 1.11 -13.18
N GLU A 209 3.82 1.73 -14.34
CA GLU A 209 3.10 1.38 -15.58
C GLU A 209 3.22 -0.09 -15.95
N LYS A 210 4.38 -0.70 -15.68
CA LYS A 210 4.65 -2.12 -16.00
C LYS A 210 3.75 -3.05 -15.18
N LEU A 211 3.64 -2.80 -13.87
CA LEU A 211 2.79 -3.59 -13.01
C LEU A 211 1.32 -3.41 -13.38
N GLN A 212 0.87 -2.18 -13.56
CA GLN A 212 -0.52 -1.88 -13.94
C GLN A 212 -0.90 -2.56 -15.27
N ALA A 213 -0.08 -2.39 -16.31
CA ALA A 213 -0.29 -3.03 -17.60
C ALA A 213 -0.29 -4.57 -17.45
N SER A 214 0.61 -5.12 -16.64
CA SER A 214 0.64 -6.57 -16.35
C SER A 214 -0.62 -7.06 -15.65
N LEU A 215 -1.21 -6.29 -14.74
CA LEU A 215 -2.45 -6.64 -14.03
C LEU A 215 -3.70 -6.52 -14.90
N LEU A 216 -3.76 -5.57 -15.84
CA LEU A 216 -4.95 -5.36 -16.67
C LEU A 216 -4.93 -6.12 -18.00
N GLN A 217 -3.76 -6.28 -18.62
CA GLN A 217 -3.64 -6.88 -19.95
C GLN A 217 -3.48 -8.39 -19.91
N LYS A 218 -2.96 -8.95 -18.80
CA LYS A 218 -2.80 -10.40 -18.64
C LYS A 218 -3.95 -11.05 -17.88
N SER A 219 -5.04 -10.32 -17.64
CA SER A 219 -6.13 -10.77 -16.79
C SER A 219 -7.46 -10.46 -17.46
N ASP A 220 -8.27 -11.50 -17.68
CA ASP A 220 -9.67 -11.35 -18.07
C ASP A 220 -10.51 -10.94 -16.86
N LYS A 221 -10.17 -11.47 -15.68
CA LYS A 221 -10.65 -11.02 -14.37
C LYS A 221 -9.48 -10.77 -13.42
N LEU A 222 -9.53 -9.63 -12.73
CA LEU A 222 -8.60 -9.26 -11.68
C LEU A 222 -9.34 -9.23 -10.35
N LEU A 223 -9.21 -10.30 -9.56
CA LEU A 223 -9.77 -10.38 -8.22
C LEU A 223 -8.82 -9.67 -7.26
N VAL A 224 -9.34 -8.77 -6.41
CA VAL A 224 -8.54 -7.99 -5.48
C VAL A 224 -9.05 -8.17 -4.06
N CYS A 225 -8.14 -8.49 -3.14
CA CYS A 225 -8.41 -8.60 -1.70
C CYS A 225 -7.13 -8.37 -0.88
N GLY A 226 -7.22 -8.42 0.44
CA GLY A 226 -6.09 -8.24 1.35
C GLY A 226 -6.33 -7.13 2.36
N GLN A 227 -5.28 -6.41 2.79
CA GLN A 227 -5.40 -5.37 3.79
C GLN A 227 -4.71 -4.06 3.35
N ALA A 228 -5.16 -2.88 3.79
CA ALA A 228 -6.47 -2.61 4.39
C ALA A 228 -7.44 -2.08 3.32
N MET A 229 -8.74 -2.37 3.45
CA MET A 229 -9.83 -1.83 2.63
C MET A 229 -9.88 -0.30 2.65
N SER A 230 -9.41 0.34 3.71
CA SER A 230 -9.36 1.81 3.82
C SER A 230 -8.09 2.42 3.22
N HIS A 231 -7.01 1.65 3.08
CA HIS A 231 -5.67 2.12 2.67
C HIS A 231 -5.15 1.32 1.47
N CYS A 232 -4.23 0.36 1.65
CA CYS A 232 -3.49 -0.23 0.53
C CYS A 232 -4.38 -0.87 -0.55
N VAL A 233 -5.47 -1.57 -0.17
CA VAL A 233 -6.45 -2.09 -1.14
C VAL A 233 -7.13 -0.95 -1.89
N ASN A 234 -7.60 0.05 -1.15
CA ASN A 234 -8.26 1.23 -1.69
C ASN A 234 -7.40 1.95 -2.74
N TYR A 235 -6.22 2.41 -2.34
CA TYR A 235 -5.38 3.24 -3.19
C TYR A 235 -4.75 2.46 -4.34
N THR A 236 -4.45 1.16 -4.15
CA THR A 236 -4.05 0.27 -5.25
C THR A 236 -5.15 0.18 -6.31
N VAL A 237 -6.39 -0.12 -5.92
CA VAL A 237 -7.50 -0.28 -6.88
C VAL A 237 -7.84 1.06 -7.55
N ARG A 238 -7.86 2.17 -6.79
CA ARG A 238 -8.07 3.50 -7.36
C ARG A 238 -7.04 3.82 -8.43
N ASP A 239 -5.76 3.57 -8.16
CA ASP A 239 -4.70 3.89 -9.11
C ASP A 239 -4.75 2.98 -10.35
N ILE A 240 -5.11 1.69 -10.19
CA ILE A 240 -5.37 0.78 -11.32
C ILE A 240 -6.48 1.35 -12.21
N VAL A 241 -7.61 1.76 -11.62
CA VAL A 241 -8.80 2.28 -12.34
C VAL A 241 -8.50 3.63 -12.99
N GLN A 242 -7.87 4.55 -12.27
CA GLN A 242 -7.63 5.91 -12.73
C GLN A 242 -6.72 5.97 -13.96
N HIS A 243 -5.71 5.09 -14.01
CA HIS A 243 -4.76 5.04 -15.11
C HIS A 243 -5.15 3.99 -16.17
N GLY A 244 -6.24 3.24 -15.96
CA GLY A 244 -6.75 2.23 -16.88
C GLY A 244 -7.73 2.83 -17.89
N ALA A 245 -8.12 2.05 -18.91
CA ALA A 245 -9.23 2.46 -19.75
C ALA A 245 -10.56 2.24 -18.99
N LYS A 246 -11.56 3.09 -19.22
CA LYS A 246 -12.84 3.04 -18.48
C LYS A 246 -13.50 1.65 -18.50
N GLN A 247 -13.39 0.92 -19.61
CA GLN A 247 -13.92 -0.43 -19.75
C GLN A 247 -13.20 -1.49 -18.92
N ASP A 248 -11.95 -1.24 -18.51
CA ASP A 248 -11.17 -2.19 -17.71
C ASP A 248 -11.70 -2.33 -16.28
N ALA A 249 -12.41 -1.32 -15.77
CA ALA A 249 -13.03 -1.37 -14.43
C ALA A 249 -13.93 -2.60 -14.25
N ALA A 250 -14.67 -3.00 -15.29
CA ALA A 250 -15.56 -4.17 -15.26
C ALA A 250 -14.82 -5.53 -15.17
N LYS A 251 -13.50 -5.55 -15.37
CA LYS A 251 -12.64 -6.74 -15.15
C LYS A 251 -12.24 -6.88 -13.69
N ILE A 252 -12.24 -5.78 -12.94
CA ILE A 252 -11.78 -5.75 -11.55
C ILE A 252 -12.93 -6.23 -10.65
N VAL A 253 -12.63 -7.22 -9.81
CA VAL A 253 -13.55 -7.81 -8.84
C VAL A 253 -12.97 -7.55 -7.45
N LEU A 254 -13.51 -6.57 -6.74
CA LEU A 254 -13.15 -6.28 -5.36
C LEU A 254 -13.91 -7.23 -4.42
N LEU A 255 -13.19 -8.05 -3.67
CA LEU A 255 -13.77 -9.00 -2.73
C LEU A 255 -14.02 -8.33 -1.38
N THR A 256 -15.28 -7.98 -1.11
CA THR A 256 -15.66 -7.08 -0.01
C THR A 256 -15.59 -7.72 1.36
N ASP A 257 -15.60 -9.05 1.44
CA ASP A 257 -15.43 -9.83 2.67
C ASP A 257 -14.01 -10.36 2.85
N CYS A 258 -13.08 -10.09 1.92
CA CYS A 258 -11.68 -10.52 2.03
C CYS A 258 -10.74 -9.33 2.33
N ALA A 259 -11.27 -8.27 2.94
CA ALA A 259 -10.52 -7.08 3.32
C ALA A 259 -11.29 -6.27 4.38
N SER A 260 -10.57 -5.69 5.34
CA SER A 260 -11.14 -4.90 6.43
C SER A 260 -10.53 -3.50 6.48
N ALA A 261 -11.26 -2.53 7.03
CA ALA A 261 -10.73 -1.20 7.26
C ALA A 261 -9.77 -1.17 8.46
N VAL A 262 -8.80 -0.26 8.44
CA VAL A 262 -8.07 0.09 9.66
C VAL A 262 -9.06 0.71 10.66
N PRO A 263 -9.05 0.32 11.95
CA PRO A 263 -9.96 0.90 12.94
C PRO A 263 -9.94 2.43 12.94
N GLY A 264 -11.12 3.04 12.84
CA GLY A 264 -11.29 4.50 12.74
C GLY A 264 -11.27 5.06 11.30
N PHE A 265 -11.05 4.21 10.30
CA PHE A 265 -11.05 4.57 8.87
C PHE A 265 -12.16 3.86 8.07
N GLU A 266 -13.21 3.41 8.74
CA GLU A 266 -14.34 2.69 8.11
C GLU A 266 -15.04 3.53 7.05
N ALA A 267 -15.25 4.83 7.31
CA ALA A 267 -15.87 5.75 6.36
C ALA A 267 -15.07 5.88 5.04
N ALA A 268 -13.74 5.80 5.11
CA ALA A 268 -12.88 5.82 3.93
C ALA A 268 -13.04 4.53 3.10
N ALA A 269 -13.16 3.37 3.77
CA ALA A 269 -13.44 2.09 3.10
C ALA A 269 -14.85 2.06 2.45
N GLU A 270 -15.87 2.62 3.09
CA GLU A 270 -17.23 2.72 2.53
C GLU A 270 -17.28 3.64 1.31
N THR A 271 -16.61 4.79 1.40
CA THR A 271 -16.48 5.74 0.29
C THR A 271 -15.74 5.11 -0.89
N PHE A 272 -14.64 4.41 -0.61
CA PHE A 272 -13.89 3.65 -1.61
C PHE A 272 -14.77 2.63 -2.35
N GLN A 273 -15.50 1.79 -1.62
CA GLN A 273 -16.37 0.80 -2.23
C GLN A 273 -17.46 1.44 -3.10
N THR A 274 -18.06 2.54 -2.63
CA THR A 274 -19.05 3.31 -3.39
C THR A 274 -18.46 3.88 -4.67
N ASP A 275 -17.29 4.51 -4.59
CA ASP A 275 -16.59 5.10 -5.74
C ASP A 275 -16.23 4.04 -6.78
N MET A 276 -15.70 2.88 -6.33
CA MET A 276 -15.31 1.80 -7.25
C MET A 276 -16.51 1.17 -7.92
N LYS A 277 -17.61 0.98 -7.19
CA LYS A 277 -18.88 0.53 -7.80
C LYS A 277 -19.36 1.51 -8.87
N ASN A 278 -19.30 2.82 -8.60
CA ASN A 278 -19.68 3.86 -9.56
C ASN A 278 -18.72 3.92 -10.77
N ALA A 279 -17.45 3.59 -10.58
CA ALA A 279 -16.47 3.49 -11.65
C ALA A 279 -16.63 2.23 -12.52
N GLY A 280 -17.47 1.27 -12.10
CA GLY A 280 -17.75 0.04 -12.83
C GLY A 280 -16.99 -1.20 -12.33
N VAL A 281 -16.29 -1.10 -11.19
CA VAL A 281 -15.69 -2.25 -10.50
C VAL A 281 -16.79 -3.14 -9.96
N VAL A 282 -16.61 -4.46 -10.09
CA VAL A 282 -17.53 -5.45 -9.55
C VAL A 282 -17.20 -5.66 -8.07
N LEU A 283 -18.16 -5.40 -7.18
CA LEU A 283 -18.05 -5.72 -5.76
C LEU A 283 -18.75 -7.04 -5.50
N LEU A 284 -18.07 -7.95 -4.81
CA LEU A 284 -18.55 -9.32 -4.62
C LEU A 284 -18.05 -9.88 -3.28
N GLU A 285 -18.84 -10.75 -2.65
CA GLU A 285 -18.34 -11.60 -1.57
C GLU A 285 -17.62 -12.83 -2.15
N SER A 286 -16.64 -13.34 -1.42
CA SER A 286 -15.81 -14.49 -1.78
C SER A 286 -16.63 -15.75 -2.09
N THR A 287 -17.76 -15.94 -1.39
CA THR A 287 -18.68 -17.06 -1.58
C THR A 287 -19.36 -17.07 -2.96
N ARG A 288 -19.35 -15.93 -3.66
CA ARG A 288 -20.00 -15.76 -4.96
C ARG A 288 -19.02 -15.71 -6.13
N VAL A 289 -17.72 -15.86 -5.88
CA VAL A 289 -16.68 -15.73 -6.92
C VAL A 289 -16.88 -16.70 -8.08
N ALA A 290 -17.48 -17.87 -7.85
CA ALA A 290 -17.87 -18.79 -8.92
C ALA A 290 -18.71 -18.13 -10.03
N ASP A 291 -19.54 -17.13 -9.70
CA ASP A 291 -20.40 -16.39 -10.63
C ASP A 291 -19.59 -15.65 -11.72
N VAL A 292 -18.33 -15.30 -11.44
CA VAL A 292 -17.47 -14.51 -12.35
C VAL A 292 -16.27 -15.27 -12.89
N LEU A 293 -15.91 -16.42 -12.31
CA LEU A 293 -14.83 -17.29 -12.79
C LEU A 293 -15.28 -18.29 -13.87
N SER A 294 -16.59 -18.54 -13.95
CA SER A 294 -17.20 -19.57 -14.82
C SER A 294 -17.68 -19.03 -16.18
N ALA A 295 -17.45 -17.74 -16.44
CA ALA A 295 -17.82 -17.02 -17.67
C ALA A 295 -16.61 -16.83 -18.59
#